data_AF-A0A074X3I6-F1
#
_entry.id   AF-A0A074X3I6-F1
#
_cell.length_a   1.000
_cell.length_b   1.000
_cell.length_c   1.000
_cell.angle_alpha   90.00
_cell.angle_beta   90.00
_cell.angle_gamma   90.00
#
_symmetry.space_group_name_H-M   'P 1'
#
loop_
_entity.id
_entity.type
_entity.pdbx_description
1 polymer ?
#
loop_
_entity_poly.entity_id
_entity_poly.type
_entity_poly.pdbx_seq_one_letter_code
_entity_poly.pdbx_strand_id
1 'polypeptide(L)' 'LHMAIESRHEGIVRILLEEGVDINERNSEGSTALYMTIQKRQENMLQLLLKKGANVDIVDNKGRKLVHLA' A
#
# COMPACT_ATOMS: atom_id res chain seq x y z
N LEU A 1 -1.11 -8.06 -3.22
CA LEU A 1 -0.09 -7.04 -2.86
C LEU A 1 0.16 -6.94 -1.35
N HIS A 2 -0.90 -6.89 -0.54
CA HIS A 2 -0.85 -6.67 0.92
C HIS A 2 0.05 -7.66 1.69
N MET A 3 -0.02 -8.96 1.40
CA MET A 3 0.82 -9.96 2.07
C MET A 3 2.32 -9.74 1.83
N ALA A 4 2.71 -9.30 0.63
CA ALA A 4 4.12 -9.01 0.33
C ALA A 4 4.64 -7.80 1.13
N ILE A 5 3.77 -6.81 1.38
CA ILE A 5 4.05 -5.64 2.23
C ILE A 5 4.13 -6.03 3.70
N GLU A 6 3.21 -6.88 4.17
CA GLU A 6 3.23 -7.45 5.53
C GLU A 6 4.58 -8.10 5.82
N SER A 7 5.05 -8.93 4.88
CA SER A 7 6.32 -9.66 5.00
C SER A 7 7.57 -8.84 4.62
N ARG A 8 7.44 -7.56 4.26
CA ARG A 8 8.55 -6.65 3.89
C ARG A 8 9.41 -7.12 2.70
N HIS A 9 8.85 -7.91 1.79
CA HIS A 9 9.60 -8.49 0.67
C HIS A 9 9.48 -7.63 -0.60
N GLU A 10 10.42 -6.70 -0.78
CA GLU A 10 10.39 -5.73 -1.89
C GLU A 10 10.39 -6.40 -3.27
N GLY A 11 11.18 -7.47 -3.44
CA GLY A 11 11.26 -8.20 -4.70
C GLY A 11 9.90 -8.77 -5.12
N ILE A 12 9.15 -9.34 -4.17
CA ILE A 12 7.81 -9.87 -4.42
C ILE A 12 6.84 -8.73 -4.76
N VAL A 13 6.93 -7.59 -4.05
CA VAL A 13 6.13 -6.40 -4.36
C VAL A 13 6.38 -5.94 -5.79
N ARG A 14 7.64 -5.89 -6.24
CA ARG A 14 8.00 -5.48 -7.62
C ARG A 14 7.43 -6.43 -8.66
N ILE A 15 7.62 -7.74 -8.50
CA ILE A 15 7.08 -8.76 -9.41
C ILE A 15 5.56 -8.63 -9.52
N LEU A 16 4.85 -8.55 -8.40
CA LEU A 16 3.38 -8.43 -8.41
C LEU A 16 2.91 -7.18 -9.15
N LEU A 17 3.60 -6.05 -8.98
CA LEU A 17 3.26 -4.80 -9.68
C LEU A 17 3.59 -4.86 -11.18
N GLU A 18 4.58 -5.66 -11.60
CA GLU A 18 4.90 -5.90 -13.00
C GLU A 18 3.86 -6.79 -13.69
N GLU A 19 3.26 -7.74 -12.96
CA GLU A 19 2.15 -8.57 -13.42
C GLU A 19 0.80 -7.82 -13.49
N GLY A 20 0.79 -6.51 -13.20
CA GLY A 20 -0.39 -5.66 -13.39
C GLY A 20 -1.49 -5.86 -12.36
N VAL A 21 -1.17 -6.34 -11.15
CA VAL A 21 -2.14 -6.35 -10.04
C VAL A 21 -2.64 -4.94 -9.75
N ASP A 22 -3.90 -4.82 -9.30
CA ASP A 22 -4.43 -3.52 -8.89
C ASP A 22 -3.72 -3.03 -7.61
N ILE A 23 -2.91 -1.98 -7.78
CA ILE A 23 -2.16 -1.35 -6.70
C ILE A 23 -3.06 -0.70 -5.63
N ASN A 24 -4.30 -0.38 -5.98
CA ASN A 24 -5.27 0.29 -5.12
C ASN A 24 -6.29 -0.67 -4.50
N GLU A 25 -6.15 -1.98 -4.74
CA GLU A 25 -7.04 -2.98 -4.19
C GLU A 25 -7.09 -2.88 -2.66
N ARG A 26 -8.29 -3.00 -2.11
CA ARG A 26 -8.55 -2.97 -0.67
C ARG A 26 -8.54 -4.40 -0.13
N ASN A 27 -7.85 -4.65 0.98
CA ASN A 27 -7.92 -5.94 1.68
C ASN A 27 -9.27 -6.09 2.42
N SER A 28 -9.45 -7.20 3.14
CA SER A 28 -10.64 -7.46 3.96
C SER A 28 -10.90 -6.42 5.05
N GLU A 29 -9.87 -5.68 5.48
CA GLU A 29 -9.96 -4.55 6.41
C GLU A 29 -10.13 -3.20 5.69
N GLY A 30 -10.44 -3.24 4.39
CA GLY A 30 -10.55 -2.08 3.51
C GLY A 30 -9.27 -1.25 3.38
N SER A 31 -8.12 -1.77 3.78
CA SER A 31 -6.87 -1.04 3.65
C SER A 31 -6.26 -1.27 2.27
N THR A 32 -5.77 -0.21 1.64
CA THR A 32 -4.92 -0.33 0.45
C THR A 32 -3.50 -0.72 0.84
N ALA A 33 -2.72 -1.22 -0.12
CA ALA A 33 -1.31 -1.50 0.11
C ALA A 33 -0.56 -0.24 0.59
N LEU A 34 -0.87 0.93 0.02
CA LEU A 34 -0.27 2.20 0.42
C LEU A 34 -0.53 2.52 1.90
N TYR A 35 -1.77 2.32 2.37
CA TYR A 35 -2.13 2.54 3.78
C TYR A 35 -1.31 1.66 4.72
N MET A 36 -1.16 0.37 4.39
CA MET A 36 -0.38 -0.58 5.20
C MET A 36 1.09 -0.17 5.33
N THR A 37 1.70 0.38 4.28
CA THR A 37 3.11 0.83 4.35
C THR A 37 3.29 1.94 5.39
N ILE A 38 2.32 2.85 5.52
CA ILE A 38 2.36 3.95 6.50
C ILE A 38 2.18 3.43 7.91
N GLN A 39 1.15 2.60 8.13
CA GLN A 39 0.92 1.98 9.44
C GLN A 39 2.15 1.20 9.94
N LYS A 40 2.88 0.57 9.02
CA LYS A 40 4.09 -0.21 9.32
C LYS A 40 5.40 0.58 9.23
N ARG A 41 5.34 1.89 8.95
CA ARG A 41 6.50 2.79 8.81
C ARG A 41 7.53 2.28 7.77
N GLN A 42 7.05 1.74 6.65
CA GLN A 42 7.88 1.18 5.58
C GLN A 42 8.11 2.20 4.46
N GLU A 43 9.01 3.16 4.69
CA GLU A 43 9.28 4.27 3.76
C GLU A 43 9.70 3.80 2.35
N ASN A 44 10.53 2.77 2.25
CA ASN A 44 10.96 2.23 0.95
C ASN A 44 9.77 1.68 0.14
N MET A 45 8.86 0.95 0.79
CA MET A 45 7.66 0.42 0.13
C MET A 45 6.68 1.53 -0.22
N LEU A 46 6.54 2.51 0.66
CA LEU A 46 5.73 3.70 0.40
C LEU A 46 6.21 4.40 -0.87
N GLN A 47 7.51 4.67 -0.97
CA GLN A 47 8.10 5.29 -2.17
C GLN A 47 7.93 4.42 -3.42
N LEU A 48 8.08 3.10 -3.30
CA LEU A 48 7.87 2.17 -4.41
C LEU A 48 6.44 2.24 -4.96
N LEU A 49 5.44 2.17 -4.07
CA LEU A 49 4.03 2.22 -4.45
C LEU A 49 3.65 3.57 -5.07
N LEU A 50 4.13 4.68 -4.50
CA LEU A 50 3.92 6.02 -5.04
C LEU A 50 4.52 6.16 -6.46
N LYS A 51 5.74 5.66 -6.67
CA LYS A 51 6.38 5.64 -8.01
C LYS A 51 5.62 4.80 -9.02
N LYS A 52 4.85 3.81 -8.56
CA LYS A 52 4.00 2.94 -9.39
C LYS A 52 2.57 3.47 -9.54
N GLY A 53 2.28 4.69 -9.06
CA GLY A 53 1.00 5.35 -9.28
C GLY A 53 -0.10 4.96 -8.29
N ALA A 54 0.25 4.49 -7.09
CA ALA A 54 -0.73 4.26 -6.03
C ALA A 54 -1.49 5.56 -5.71
N ASN A 55 -2.81 5.45 -5.57
CA ASN A 55 -3.66 6.57 -5.19
C ASN A 55 -3.33 7.01 -3.75
N VAL A 56 -3.17 8.32 -3.56
CA VAL A 56 -2.88 8.93 -2.25
C VAL A 56 -4.14 9.33 -1.48
N ASP A 57 -5.29 9.46 -2.15
CA ASP A 57 -6.59 9.71 -1.50
C ASP A 57 -7.17 8.40 -0.97
N ILE A 58 -6.47 7.82 0.01
CA ILE A 58 -6.85 6.56 0.65
C ILE A 58 -7.52 6.83 1.99
N VAL A 59 -8.55 6.02 2.28
CA VAL A 59 -9.29 6.02 3.53
C VAL A 59 -9.31 4.63 4.13
N ASP A 60 -9.15 4.54 5.45
CA ASP A 60 -9.37 3.29 6.17
C ASP A 60 -10.87 2.99 6.35
N ASN A 61 -11.21 1.85 6.96
CA ASN A 61 -12.60 1.47 7.25
C ASN A 61 -13.31 2.39 8.24
N LYS A 62 -12.59 3.30 8.91
CA LYS A 62 -13.16 4.34 9.79
C LYS A 62 -13.31 5.68 9.05
N GLY A 63 -13.06 5.72 7.74
CA GLY A 63 -13.13 6.93 6.93
C GLY A 63 -11.97 7.90 7.14
N ARG A 64 -10.90 7.49 7.84
CA ARG A 64 -9.75 8.36 8.10
C ARG A 64 -8.86 8.42 6.87
N LYS A 65 -8.69 9.63 6.34
CA LYS A 65 -7.75 9.91 5.24
C LYS A 65 -6.29 9.78 5.67
N LEU A 66 -5.44 9.47 4.70
CA LEU A 66 -3.97 9.47 4.80
C LEU A 66 -3.39 10.69 5.54
N VAL A 67 -3.90 11.89 5.23
CA VAL A 67 -3.43 13.17 5.84
C VAL A 67 -3.65 13.25 7.35
N HIS A 68 -4.53 12.42 7.92
CA HIS A 68 -4.76 12.36 9.37
C HIS A 68 -3.83 11.37 10.10
N LEU A 69 -2.95 10.66 9.38
CA LEU A 69 -2.02 9.69 9.97
C LEU A 69 -0.60 10.26 10.17
N ALA A 70 -0.30 11.43 9.60
CA ALA A 70 0.96 12.16 9.78
C ALA A 70 0.92 12.98 11.08
#